data_AF-A0A3L7LRK0-F1
#
_entry.id   AF-A0A3L7LRK0-F1
#
_cell.length_a   1.000
_cell.length_b   1.000
_cell.length_c   1.000
_cell.angle_alpha   90.00
_cell.angle_beta   90.00
_cell.angle_gamma   90.00
#
_symmetry.space_group_name_H-M   'P 1'
#
loop_
_entity.id
_entity.type
_entity.pdbx_description
1 polymer ?
#
loop_
_entity_poly.entity_id
_entity_poly.type
_entity_poly.pdbx_seq_one_letter_code
_entity_poly.pdbx_strand_id
1 'polypeptide(L)'
;MGIGRFAFTPQVPLMITDGQLTLTSAALVGAFNYLGYLLGAYDAMRARRGLEKQLWLGVWGAVALTLLSALPYQPWSHAALRFFVGWSSVWAMV
;
A
#
# COMPACT_ATOMS: atom_id res chain seq x y z
N MET A 1 -0.15 3.28 -11.56
CA MET A 1 -1.26 3.80 -10.72
C MET A 1 -2.53 2.98 -10.93
N GLY A 2 -2.98 2.17 -9.96
CA GLY A 2 -4.23 1.41 -10.12
C GLY A 2 -4.36 0.20 -9.19
N ILE A 3 -3.65 -0.88 -9.48
CA ILE A 3 -3.91 -2.18 -8.86
C ILE A 3 -3.62 -2.19 -7.34
N GLY A 4 -2.43 -1.75 -6.90
CA GLY A 4 -2.07 -1.79 -5.47
C GLY A 4 -3.01 -1.01 -4.55
N ARG A 5 -3.48 0.18 -5.00
CA ARG A 5 -4.36 1.04 -4.20
C ARG A 5 -5.82 0.59 -4.14
N PHE A 6 -6.32 -0.06 -5.20
CA PHE A 6 -7.73 -0.42 -5.32
C PHE A 6 -8.03 -1.90 -5.12
N ALA A 7 -7.01 -2.76 -5.12
CA ALA A 7 -7.23 -4.20 -4.90
C ALA A 7 -7.80 -4.52 -3.51
N PHE A 8 -7.57 -3.68 -2.48
CA PHE A 8 -8.05 -3.97 -1.12
C PHE A 8 -9.56 -3.90 -0.98
N THR A 9 -10.13 -2.79 -1.43
CA THR A 9 -11.47 -2.38 -1.08
C THR A 9 -12.54 -3.41 -1.47
N PRO A 10 -12.48 -4.05 -2.66
CA PRO A 10 -13.41 -5.13 -2.98
C PRO A 10 -13.14 -6.44 -2.21
N GLN A 11 -11.94 -6.63 -1.66
CA GLN A 11 -11.58 -7.84 -0.91
C GLN A 11 -11.97 -7.78 0.58
N VAL A 12 -12.08 -6.58 1.16
CA VAL A 12 -12.38 -6.39 2.59
C VAL A 12 -13.63 -7.17 3.05
N PRO A 13 -14.77 -7.16 2.35
CA PRO A 13 -15.95 -7.93 2.77
C PRO A 13 -15.66 -9.42 2.91
N LEU A 14 -14.93 -10.01 1.97
CA LEU A 14 -14.55 -11.43 2.00
C LEU A 14 -13.61 -11.75 3.15
N MET A 15 -12.60 -10.90 3.38
CA MET A 15 -11.66 -11.07 4.50
C MET A 15 -12.34 -10.95 5.87
N ILE A 16 -13.42 -10.17 5.96
CA ILE A 16 -14.25 -10.09 7.18
C ILE A 16 -15.09 -11.36 7.35
N THR A 17 -15.70 -11.85 6.27
CA THR A 17 -16.46 -13.11 6.29
C THR A 17 -15.57 -14.31 6.66
N ASP A 18 -14.33 -14.33 6.18
CA ASP A 18 -13.34 -15.37 6.49
C ASP A 18 -12.69 -15.22 7.89
N GLY A 19 -13.10 -14.21 8.67
CA GLY A 19 -12.60 -13.95 10.01
C GLY A 19 -11.16 -13.43 10.08
N GLN A 20 -10.55 -13.09 8.95
CA GLN A 20 -9.18 -12.54 8.88
C GLN A 20 -9.11 -11.10 9.40
N LEU A 21 -10.16 -10.32 9.15
CA LEU A 21 -10.29 -8.93 9.57
C LEU A 21 -11.61 -8.69 10.31
N THR A 22 -11.59 -7.80 11.29
CA THR A 22 -12.79 -7.10 11.78
C THR A 22 -12.96 -5.77 11.04
N LEU A 23 -14.15 -5.17 11.09
CA LEU A 23 -14.41 -3.84 10.53
C LEU A 23 -13.38 -2.79 11.02
N THR A 24 -13.13 -2.76 12.34
CA THR A 24 -12.14 -1.85 12.95
C THR A 24 -10.74 -2.09 12.41
N SER A 25 -10.34 -3.36 12.29
CA SER A 25 -9.01 -3.70 11.79
C SER A 25 -8.84 -3.38 10.30
N ALA A 26 -9.89 -3.57 9.48
CA ALA A 26 -9.89 -3.19 8.08
C ALA A 26 -9.76 -1.66 7.90
N ALA A 27 -10.43 -0.88 8.76
CA ALA A 27 -10.29 0.58 8.78
C ALA A 27 -8.86 1.02 9.16
N LEU A 28 -8.25 0.37 10.16
CA LEU A 28 -6.86 0.63 10.54
C LEU A 28 -5.89 0.29 9.40
N VAL A 29 -6.08 -0.85 8.74
CA VAL A 29 -5.30 -1.25 7.56
C VAL A 29 -5.39 -0.19 6.45
N GLY A 30 -6.58 0.36 6.22
CA GLY A 30 -6.79 1.51 5.32
C GLY A 30 -6.05 2.77 5.77
N ALA A 31 -6.08 3.09 7.06
CA ALA A 31 -5.36 4.24 7.63
C ALA A 31 -3.83 4.13 7.43
N PHE A 32 -3.26 2.93 7.55
CA PHE A 32 -1.84 2.69 7.26
C PHE A 32 -1.51 2.94 5.78
N ASN A 33 -2.42 2.65 4.84
CA ASN A 33 -2.22 3.02 3.44
C ASN A 33 -2.14 4.53 3.25
N TYR A 34 -3.01 5.29 3.92
CA TYR A 34 -2.95 6.76 3.91
C TYR A 34 -1.69 7.32 4.55
N LEU A 35 -1.22 6.71 5.63
CA LEU A 35 0.07 7.06 6.25
C LEU A 35 1.24 6.84 5.27
N GLY A 36 1.20 5.74 4.52
CA GLY A 36 2.17 5.47 3.45
C GLY A 36 2.18 6.54 2.37
N TYR A 37 0.99 6.99 1.91
CA TYR A 37 0.91 8.11 0.95
C TYR A 37 1.50 9.40 1.53
N LEU A 38 1.19 9.72 2.78
CA LEU A 38 1.68 10.95 3.42
C LEU A 38 3.20 11.00 3.44
N LEU A 39 3.83 9.91 3.89
CA LEU A 39 5.28 9.84 4.00
C LEU A 39 5.97 9.71 2.63
N GLY A 40 5.37 8.95 1.70
CA GLY A 40 5.86 8.87 0.33
C GLY A 40 5.81 10.22 -0.41
N ALA A 41 4.77 11.01 -0.19
CA ALA A 41 4.66 12.37 -0.73
C ALA A 41 5.68 13.31 -0.09
N TYR A 42 5.89 13.22 1.22
CA TYR A 42 6.92 13.99 1.90
C TYR A 42 8.33 13.69 1.37
N ASP A 43 8.65 12.41 1.16
CA ASP A 43 9.92 11.96 0.58
C ASP A 43 10.09 12.44 -0.87
N ALA A 44 9.05 12.27 -1.71
CA ALA A 44 9.03 12.74 -3.09
C ALA A 44 9.26 14.25 -3.21
N MET A 45 8.61 15.06 -2.36
CA MET A 45 8.78 16.52 -2.34
C MET A 45 10.21 16.95 -1.98
N ARG A 46 10.95 16.14 -1.22
CA ARG A 46 12.35 16.42 -0.86
C ARG A 46 13.34 16.02 -1.96
N ALA A 47 12.95 15.14 -2.87
CA ALA A 47 13.83 14.67 -3.93
C ALA A 47 14.07 15.77 -4.99
N ARG A 48 15.28 16.34 -4.99
CA ARG A 48 15.70 17.32 -6.02
C ARG A 48 16.41 16.67 -7.22
N ARG A 49 16.85 15.42 -7.10
CA ARG A 49 17.55 14.63 -8.11
C ARG A 49 17.19 13.15 -7.93
N GLY A 50 17.19 12.36 -9.01
CA GLY A 50 16.92 10.92 -8.95
C GLY A 50 15.44 10.52 -9.01
N LEU A 51 14.58 11.39 -9.55
CA LEU A 51 13.14 11.14 -9.78
C LEU A 51 12.92 9.84 -10.57
N GLU A 52 13.77 9.57 -11.56
CA GLU A 52 13.72 8.34 -12.36
C GLU A 52 13.92 7.07 -11.50
N LYS A 53 14.79 7.11 -10.48
CA LYS A 53 14.96 5.97 -9.56
C LYS A 53 13.73 5.80 -8.67
N GLN A 54 13.12 6.88 -8.19
CA GLN A 54 11.87 6.83 -7.43
C GLN A 54 10.74 6.25 -8.29
N LEU A 55 10.61 6.67 -9.55
CA LEU A 55 9.64 6.12 -10.48
C LEU A 55 9.81 4.60 -10.64
N TRP A 56 11.02 4.14 -10.97
CA TRP A 56 11.30 2.71 -11.13
C TRP A 56 11.07 1.89 -9.85
N LEU A 57 11.52 2.40 -8.70
CA LEU A 57 11.28 1.76 -7.40
C LEU A 57 9.80 1.75 -7.04
N GLY A 58 9.07 2.81 -7.38
CA GLY A 58 7.63 2.90 -7.20
C GLY A 58 6.88 1.87 -8.04
N VAL A 59 7.26 1.70 -9.32
CA VAL A 59 6.63 0.72 -10.22
C VAL A 59 6.94 -0.71 -9.78
N TRP A 60 8.21 -1.06 -9.60
CA TRP A 60 8.61 -2.41 -9.20
C TRP A 60 8.16 -2.75 -7.77
N GLY A 61 8.20 -1.77 -6.87
CA GLY A 61 7.65 -1.90 -5.52
C GLY A 61 6.16 -2.21 -5.55
N ALA A 62 5.38 -1.52 -6.38
CA ALA A 62 3.95 -1.76 -6.49
C ALA A 62 3.65 -3.17 -7.00
N VAL A 63 4.41 -3.66 -7.98
CA VAL A 63 4.29 -5.04 -8.50
C VAL A 63 4.61 -6.05 -7.40
N ALA A 64 5.77 -5.93 -6.76
CA ALA A 64 6.22 -6.87 -5.72
C ALA A 64 5.24 -6.89 -4.54
N LEU A 65 4.83 -5.72 -4.04
CA LEU A 65 3.91 -5.60 -2.91
C LEU A 65 2.51 -6.13 -3.23
N THR A 66 2.06 -5.99 -4.47
CA THR A 66 0.79 -6.59 -4.92
C THR A 66 0.87 -8.11 -4.90
N LEU A 67 1.98 -8.71 -5.37
CA LEU A 67 2.20 -10.15 -5.31
C LEU A 67 2.29 -10.66 -3.86
N LEU A 68 3.03 -9.94 -3.01
CA LEU A 68 3.17 -10.24 -1.58
C LEU A 68 1.85 -10.11 -0.80
N SER A 69 0.88 -9.37 -1.31
CA SER A 69 -0.43 -9.19 -0.66
C SER A 69 -1.28 -10.46 -0.58
N ALA A 70 -0.90 -11.54 -1.28
CA ALA A 70 -1.58 -12.83 -1.22
C ALA A 70 -1.15 -13.72 -0.03
N LEU A 71 -0.05 -13.39 0.63
CA LEU A 71 0.54 -14.18 1.73
C LEU A 71 0.01 -13.88 3.15
N PRO A 72 -0.45 -12.66 3.51
CA PRO A 72 -0.82 -12.35 4.89
C PRO A 72 -2.21 -12.87 5.24
N TYR A 73 -2.37 -13.32 6.48
CA TYR A 73 -3.66 -13.69 7.07
C TYR A 73 -4.03 -12.85 8.31
N GLN A 74 -3.09 -12.05 8.83
CA GLN A 74 -3.27 -11.26 10.05
C GLN A 74 -3.45 -9.76 9.75
N PRO A 75 -4.23 -9.03 10.56
CA PRO A 75 -4.50 -7.61 10.29
C PRO A 75 -3.25 -6.73 10.23
N TRP A 76 -2.27 -6.97 11.11
CA TRP A 76 -1.05 -6.17 11.18
C TRP A 76 -0.13 -6.37 9.98
N SER A 77 -0.07 -7.58 9.42
CA SER A 77 0.71 -7.84 8.21
C SER A 77 0.04 -7.23 6.98
N HIS A 78 -1.30 -7.22 6.90
CA HIS A 78 -2.01 -6.41 5.91
C HIS A 78 -1.73 -4.92 6.07
N ALA A 79 -1.71 -4.38 7.28
CA ALA A 79 -1.43 -2.97 7.54
C ALA A 79 -0.01 -2.57 7.08
N ALA A 80 1.00 -3.39 7.41
CA ALA A 80 2.39 -3.15 6.99
C ALA A 80 2.53 -3.15 5.46
N LEU A 81 1.96 -4.13 4.77
CA LEU A 81 1.96 -4.15 3.30
C LEU A 81 1.25 -2.93 2.72
N ARG A 82 0.10 -2.57 3.29
CA ARG A 82 -0.68 -1.42 2.85
C ARG A 82 0.08 -0.11 3.01
N PHE A 83 0.84 0.03 4.08
CA PHE A 83 1.74 1.17 4.26
C PHE A 83 2.75 1.28 3.11
N PHE A 84 3.48 0.20 2.81
CA PHE A 84 4.47 0.22 1.74
C PHE A 84 3.85 0.39 0.35
N VAL A 85 2.65 -0.15 0.10
CA VAL A 85 1.91 0.06 -1.15
C VAL A 85 1.53 1.52 -1.31
N GLY A 86 1.11 2.18 -0.23
CA GLY A 86 0.80 3.61 -0.22
C GLY A 86 2.02 4.44 -0.59
N TRP A 87 3.16 4.15 0.05
CA TRP A 87 4.43 4.83 -0.22
C TRP A 87 4.88 4.66 -1.67
N SER A 88 4.99 3.41 -2.13
CA SER A 88 5.44 3.05 -3.48
C SER A 88 4.55 3.65 -4.57
N SER A 89 3.25 3.79 -4.31
CA SER A 89 2.31 4.40 -5.25
C SER A 89 2.57 5.89 -5.46
N VAL A 90 3.07 6.62 -4.45
CA VAL A 90 3.44 8.03 -4.61
C VAL A 90 4.68 8.16 -5.46
N TRP A 91 5.71 7.36 -5.18
CA TRP A 91 6.94 7.35 -6.00
C TRP A 91 6.67 7.06 -7.47
N ALA A 92 5.67 6.23 -7.78
CA ALA A 92 5.26 5.95 -9.16
C ALA A 92 4.50 7.10 -9.86
N MET A 93 4.16 8.19 -9.17
CA MET A 93 3.53 9.39 -9.75
C MET A 93 4.51 10.55 -9.98
N VAL A 94 5.74 10.42 -9.49
CA VAL A 94 6.79 11.44 -9.58
C VAL A 94 7.47 11.34 -10.94
#